data_AF-A0ABD2UD63-F1
#
_entry.id   AF-A0ABD2UD63-F1
#
_cell.length_a   1.000
_cell.length_b   1.000
_cell.length_c   1.000
_cell.angle_alpha   90.00
_cell.angle_beta   90.00
_cell.angle_gamma   90.00
#
_symmetry.space_group_name_H-M   'P 1'
#
loop_
_entity.id
_entity.type
_entity.pdbx_description
1 polymer ?
#
loop_
_entity_poly.entity_id
_entity_poly.type
_entity_poly.pdbx_seq_one_letter_code
_entity_poly.pdbx_strand_id
1 'polypeptide(L)'
;MDTKKDLWDYTKEKYIIPEAAKDWTLVTIREAWRRHRRDLKINYYDPYDNDEIRMAKNPGHIPECQYRELFKYWKSEKFKEKEKEFVSAKELFVVTRTRKPDRLYKASNENTTSKIICFVRLKWRKLKSK
;
A
#
# COMPACT_ATOMS: atom_id res chain seq x y z
N MET A 1 -2.11 -14.46 20.16
CA MET A 1 -1.70 -15.37 19.07
C MET A 1 -0.60 -14.67 18.30
N ASP A 2 0.60 -14.58 18.88
CA ASP A 2 1.51 -13.48 18.52
C ASP A 2 2.91 -13.95 18.15
N THR A 3 3.22 -15.23 18.35
CA THR A 3 4.53 -15.78 18.02
C THR A 3 4.51 -16.38 16.61
N LYS A 4 5.59 -16.20 15.84
CA LYS A 4 5.77 -16.90 14.54
C LYS A 4 5.58 -18.42 14.66
N LYS A 5 5.89 -18.97 15.84
CA LYS A 5 5.68 -20.37 16.20
C LYS A 5 4.19 -20.72 16.24
N ASP A 6 3.37 -19.92 16.93
CA ASP A 6 1.91 -20.12 17.01
C ASP A 6 1.27 -20.11 15.61
N LEU A 7 1.70 -19.18 14.74
CA LEU A 7 1.24 -19.13 13.34
C LEU A 7 1.64 -20.40 12.56
N TRP A 8 2.86 -20.89 12.76
CA TRP A 8 3.34 -22.11 12.10
C TRP A 8 2.60 -23.35 12.58
N ASP A 9 2.41 -23.49 13.89
CA ASP A 9 1.71 -24.60 14.52
C ASP A 9 0.24 -24.64 14.06
N TYR A 10 -0.44 -23.48 14.00
CA TYR A 10 -1.79 -23.37 13.44
C TYR A 10 -1.86 -23.79 11.97
N THR A 11 -0.90 -23.37 11.13
CA THR A 11 -0.91 -23.77 9.72
C THR A 11 -0.63 -25.24 9.51
N LYS A 12 0.20 -25.86 10.34
CA LYS A 12 0.44 -27.31 10.30
C LYS A 12 -0.78 -28.11 10.72
N GLU A 13 -1.54 -27.62 11.71
CA GLU A 13 -2.79 -28.24 12.12
C GLU A 13 -3.81 -28.27 10.97
N LYS A 14 -3.84 -27.23 10.14
CA LYS A 14 -4.80 -27.09 9.02
C LYS A 14 -4.34 -27.74 7.71
N TYR A 15 -3.03 -27.85 7.49
CA TYR A 15 -2.46 -28.25 6.21
C TYR A 15 -1.26 -29.18 6.37
N ILE A 16 -1.15 -30.17 5.48
CA ILE A 16 0.02 -31.05 5.41
C ILE A 16 1.12 -30.31 4.62
N ILE A 17 1.97 -29.57 5.35
CA ILE A 17 3.04 -28.75 4.77
C ILE A 17 4.39 -29.34 5.16
N PRO A 18 5.32 -29.58 4.21
CA PRO A 18 6.66 -30.04 4.54
C PRO A 18 7.45 -28.95 5.30
N GLU A 19 8.32 -29.34 6.24
CA GLU A 19 9.09 -28.37 7.05
C GLU A 19 9.97 -27.45 6.19
N ALA A 20 10.45 -27.94 5.04
CA ALA A 20 11.21 -27.15 4.07
C ALA A 20 10.44 -25.94 3.52
N ALA A 21 9.09 -25.97 3.53
CA ALA A 21 8.26 -24.87 3.05
C ALA A 21 7.91 -23.83 4.13
N LYS A 22 8.36 -24.03 5.39
CA LYS A 22 8.06 -23.15 6.53
C LYS A 22 8.32 -21.69 6.25
N ASP A 23 9.50 -21.37 5.75
CA ASP A 23 9.88 -19.98 5.51
C ASP A 23 8.99 -19.35 4.43
N TRP A 24 8.73 -20.08 3.36
CA TRP A 24 7.84 -19.64 2.29
C TRP A 24 6.40 -19.42 2.78
N THR A 25 5.89 -20.31 3.63
CA THR A 25 4.56 -20.13 4.25
C THR A 25 4.50 -18.92 5.16
N LEU A 26 5.49 -18.70 6.02
CA LEU A 26 5.53 -17.54 6.91
C LEU A 26 5.62 -16.23 6.11
N VAL A 27 6.39 -16.21 5.02
CA VAL A 27 6.43 -15.09 4.08
C VAL A 27 5.05 -14.86 3.45
N THR A 28 4.38 -15.93 3.02
CA THR A 28 3.06 -15.83 2.39
C THR A 28 2.00 -15.29 3.35
N ILE A 29 2.00 -15.75 4.61
CA ILE A 29 1.11 -15.24 5.66
C ILE A 29 1.39 -13.76 5.93
N ARG A 30 2.67 -13.38 6.05
CA ARG A 30 3.08 -11.98 6.22
C ARG A 30 2.56 -11.10 5.07
N GLU A 31 2.68 -11.56 3.84
CA GLU A 31 2.20 -10.84 2.66
C GLU A 31 0.68 -10.77 2.60
N ALA A 32 -0.02 -11.84 2.98
CA ALA A 32 -1.48 -11.85 3.11
C ALA A 32 -1.95 -10.82 4.15
N TRP A 33 -1.31 -10.80 5.33
CA TRP A 33 -1.58 -9.79 6.36
C TRP A 33 -1.29 -8.37 5.87
N ARG A 34 -0.21 -8.17 5.10
CA ARG A 34 0.11 -6.86 4.51
C ARG A 34 -0.97 -6.39 3.55
N ARG A 35 -1.49 -7.26 2.68
CA ARG A 35 -2.60 -6.94 1.76
C ARG A 35 -3.88 -6.63 2.53
N HIS A 36 -4.25 -7.50 3.47
CA HIS A 36 -5.43 -7.31 4.30
C HIS A 36 -5.40 -5.96 5.03
N ARG A 37 -4.29 -5.59 5.68
CA ARG A 37 -4.16 -4.27 6.32
C ARG A 37 -4.28 -3.10 5.35
N ARG A 38 -3.75 -3.23 4.13
CA ARG A 38 -3.93 -2.20 3.09
C ARG A 38 -5.40 -2.04 2.73
N ASP A 39 -6.09 -3.15 2.49
CA ASP A 39 -7.51 -3.13 2.10
C ASP A 39 -8.36 -2.53 3.22
N LEU A 40 -8.02 -2.82 4.49
CA LEU A 40 -8.67 -2.18 5.63
C LEU A 40 -8.49 -0.67 5.65
N LYS A 41 -7.27 -0.19 5.40
CA LYS A 41 -6.99 1.24 5.37
C LYS A 41 -7.82 1.92 4.27
N ILE A 42 -7.79 1.37 3.05
CA ILE A 42 -8.48 1.94 1.88
C ILE A 42 -10.01 1.97 2.08
N ASN A 43 -10.59 0.93 2.66
CA ASN A 43 -12.05 0.79 2.73
C ASN A 43 -12.66 1.41 4.00
N TYR A 44 -11.93 1.44 5.11
CA TYR A 44 -12.48 1.82 6.42
C TYR A 44 -11.78 3.01 7.08
N TYR A 45 -10.54 3.34 6.70
CA TYR A 45 -9.80 4.47 7.30
C TYR A 45 -9.78 5.70 6.38
N ASP A 46 -9.25 5.57 5.17
CA ASP A 46 -9.07 6.67 4.21
C ASP A 46 -10.37 7.35 3.74
N PRO A 47 -11.55 6.68 3.64
CA PRO A 47 -12.77 7.31 3.13
C PRO A 47 -13.45 8.31 4.07
N TYR A 48 -13.08 8.32 5.34
CA TYR A 48 -13.73 9.13 6.36
C TYR A 48 -12.71 10.08 6.99
N ASP A 49 -13.10 11.33 7.24
CA ASP A 49 -12.20 12.31 7.86
C ASP A 49 -12.28 12.28 9.41
N ASN A 50 -13.46 11.97 9.97
CA ASN A 50 -13.67 11.92 11.41
C ASN A 50 -13.36 10.53 12.00
N ASP A 51 -12.65 10.52 13.13
CA ASP A 51 -12.20 9.31 13.80
C ASP A 51 -13.33 8.51 14.45
N GLU A 52 -14.36 9.19 14.96
CA GLU A 52 -15.53 8.53 15.54
C GLU A 52 -16.28 7.73 14.47
N ILE A 53 -16.39 8.28 13.25
CA ILE A 53 -17.02 7.62 12.10
C ILE A 53 -16.18 6.40 11.67
N ARG A 54 -14.84 6.51 11.67
CA ARG A 54 -13.93 5.39 11.36
C ARG A 54 -14.11 4.23 12.34
N MET A 55 -14.26 4.53 13.64
CA MET A 55 -14.45 3.50 14.67
C MET A 55 -15.84 2.88 14.61
N ALA A 56 -16.89 3.68 14.38
CA ALA A 56 -18.25 3.19 14.25
C ALA A 56 -18.43 2.29 13.01
N LYS A 57 -17.70 2.55 11.93
CA LYS A 57 -17.71 1.75 10.70
C LYS A 57 -16.70 0.60 10.68
N ASN A 58 -16.21 0.18 11.85
CA ASN A 58 -15.31 -0.97 11.96
C ASN A 58 -15.94 -2.23 11.33
N PRO A 59 -15.21 -2.98 10.48
CA PRO A 59 -15.70 -4.26 9.99
C PRO A 59 -15.95 -5.26 11.12
N GLY A 60 -17.18 -5.78 11.21
CA GLY A 60 -17.60 -6.71 12.27
C GLY A 60 -16.87 -8.07 12.29
N HIS A 61 -16.11 -8.42 11.24
CA HIS A 61 -15.31 -9.65 11.21
C HIS A 61 -13.93 -9.49 11.90
N ILE A 62 -13.53 -8.26 12.26
CA ILE A 62 -12.26 -7.99 12.93
C ILE A 62 -12.53 -7.65 14.40
N PRO A 63 -11.86 -8.32 15.35
CA PRO A 63 -11.94 -7.95 16.75
C PRO A 63 -11.57 -6.47 16.96
N GLU A 64 -12.40 -5.76 17.71
CA GLU A 64 -12.23 -4.32 17.93
C GLU A 64 -10.85 -3.97 18.54
N CYS A 65 -10.32 -4.85 19.40
CA CYS A 65 -8.99 -4.69 19.97
C CYS A 65 -7.88 -4.60 18.91
N GLN A 66 -7.92 -5.47 17.90
CA GLN A 66 -6.95 -5.50 16.80
C GLN A 66 -7.12 -4.28 15.89
N TYR A 67 -8.37 -3.89 15.60
CA TYR A 67 -8.61 -2.71 14.77
C TYR A 67 -8.14 -1.43 15.46
N ARG A 68 -8.34 -1.30 16.77
CA ARG A 68 -7.84 -0.18 17.57
C ARG A 68 -6.32 -0.08 17.56
N GLU A 69 -5.60 -1.20 17.58
CA GLU A 69 -4.13 -1.21 17.46
C GLU A 69 -3.68 -0.75 16.07
N LEU A 70 -4.33 -1.22 15.00
CA LEU A 70 -4.07 -0.76 13.64
C LEU A 70 -4.34 0.73 13.49
N PHE A 71 -5.42 1.21 14.09
CA PHE A 71 -5.79 2.62 14.09
C PHE A 71 -4.73 3.49 14.76
N LYS A 72 -4.23 3.08 15.93
CA LYS A 72 -3.09 3.73 16.61
C LYS A 72 -1.84 3.73 15.73
N TYR A 73 -1.56 2.61 15.05
CA TYR A 73 -0.44 2.49 14.15
C TYR A 73 -0.52 3.46 12.95
N TRP A 74 -1.67 3.57 12.29
CA TRP A 74 -1.85 4.48 11.15
C TRP A 74 -1.76 5.96 11.53
N LYS A 75 -2.16 6.31 12.75
CA LYS A 75 -1.99 7.67 13.28
C LYS A 75 -0.55 8.00 13.67
N SER A 76 0.31 7.00 13.88
CA SER A 76 1.68 7.22 14.32
C SER A 76 2.50 8.00 13.28
N GLU A 77 3.35 8.92 13.75
CA GLU A 77 4.21 9.71 12.86
C GLU A 77 5.13 8.83 12.02
N LYS A 78 5.66 7.75 12.60
CA LYS A 78 6.48 6.75 11.89
C LYS A 78 5.78 6.16 10.67
N PHE A 79 4.45 6.02 10.71
CA PHE A 79 3.69 5.53 9.56
C PHE A 79 3.49 6.63 8.51
N LYS A 80 3.17 7.85 8.94
CA LYS A 80 3.02 9.00 8.05
C LYS A 80 4.31 9.34 7.30
N GLU A 81 5.47 9.22 7.94
CA GLU A 81 6.79 9.38 7.31
C GLU A 81 7.00 8.37 6.18
N LYS A 82 6.74 7.08 6.46
CA LYS A 82 6.84 6.01 5.46
C LYS A 82 5.88 6.18 4.30
N GLU A 83 4.71 6.75 4.55
CA GLU A 83 3.73 7.05 3.50
C GLU A 83 4.22 8.17 2.57
N LYS A 84 4.93 9.17 3.10
CA LYS A 84 5.55 10.25 2.30
C LYS A 84 6.75 9.77 1.48
N GLU A 85 7.52 8.82 2.01
CA GLU A 85 8.66 8.22 1.28
C GLU A 85 8.23 7.44 0.04
N PHE A 86 6.97 6.99 -0.04
CA PHE A 86 6.46 6.30 -1.21
C PHE A 86 6.23 7.30 -2.36
N VAL A 87 7.23 7.43 -3.23
CA VAL A 87 7.15 8.17 -4.49
C VAL A 87 5.88 7.76 -5.23
N SER A 88 5.02 8.72 -5.55
CA SER A 88 3.77 8.42 -6.25
C SER A 88 4.09 7.65 -7.52
N ALA A 89 3.31 6.62 -7.89
CA ALA A 89 3.52 5.90 -9.16
C ALA A 89 3.63 6.85 -10.38
N LYS A 90 3.01 8.03 -10.27
CA LYS A 90 3.12 9.13 -11.24
C LYS A 90 4.49 9.78 -11.25
N GLU A 91 5.02 10.12 -10.09
CA GLU A 91 6.36 10.68 -9.95
C GLU A 91 7.41 9.66 -10.40
N LEU A 92 7.25 8.40 -10.02
CA LEU A 92 8.11 7.31 -10.49
C LEU A 92 8.04 7.15 -12.01
N PHE A 93 6.84 7.26 -12.60
CA PHE A 93 6.65 7.22 -14.04
C PHE A 93 7.32 8.38 -14.76
N VAL A 94 7.21 9.61 -14.21
CA VAL A 94 7.90 10.78 -14.75
C VAL A 94 9.40 10.56 -14.66
N VAL A 95 9.94 10.22 -13.48
CA VAL A 95 11.38 10.01 -13.24
C VAL A 95 11.96 8.93 -14.17
N THR A 96 11.25 7.81 -14.36
CA THR A 96 11.75 6.69 -15.19
C THR A 96 11.65 6.96 -16.69
N ARG A 97 10.71 7.82 -17.13
CA ARG A 97 10.52 8.14 -18.56
C ARG A 97 11.16 9.45 -19.00
N THR A 98 11.59 10.29 -18.06
CA THR A 98 12.44 11.44 -18.36
C THR A 98 13.84 10.98 -18.73
N ARG A 99 14.38 11.51 -19.83
CA ARG A 99 15.77 11.27 -20.23
C ARG A 99 16.72 12.07 -19.35
N LYS A 100 17.94 11.56 -19.16
CA LYS A 100 18.98 12.29 -18.44
C LYS A 100 19.49 13.43 -19.32
N PRO A 101 19.59 14.67 -18.79
CA PRO A 101 20.01 15.82 -19.58
C PRO A 101 21.44 15.66 -20.12
N ASP A 102 22.32 14.99 -19.36
CA ASP A 102 23.75 14.83 -19.70
C ASP A 102 24.03 13.71 -20.71
N ARG A 103 23.00 13.05 -21.26
CA ARG A 103 23.17 11.92 -22.18
C ARG A 103 22.64 12.27 -23.56
N LEU A 104 23.46 12.02 -24.59
CA LEU A 104 23.04 12.14 -25.98
C LEU A 104 22.22 10.92 -26.39
N TYR A 105 21.08 11.16 -27.03
CA TYR A 105 20.16 10.11 -27.49
C TYR A 105 19.98 10.19 -29.00
N LYS A 106 19.94 9.03 -29.66
CA LYS A 106 19.85 8.94 -31.14
C LYS A 106 18.50 9.36 -31.74
N ALA A 107 17.42 9.29 -30.98
CA ALA A 107 16.06 9.56 -31.45
C ALA A 107 15.41 10.68 -30.63
N SER A 108 14.45 11.42 -31.18
CA SER A 108 13.72 12.46 -30.43
C SER A 108 12.90 11.86 -29.28
N ASN A 109 12.55 12.69 -28.28
CA ASN A 109 11.73 12.28 -27.13
C ASN A 109 10.30 12.85 -27.17
N GLU A 110 9.94 13.55 -28.25
CA GLU A 110 8.74 14.37 -28.36
C GLU A 110 7.47 13.59 -28.02
N ASN A 111 7.29 12.39 -28.58
CA ASN A 111 6.13 11.53 -28.30
C ASN A 111 6.00 11.18 -26.79
N THR A 112 7.13 10.90 -26.12
CA THR A 112 7.15 10.58 -24.69
C THR A 112 6.86 11.84 -23.86
N THR A 113 7.45 12.98 -24.23
CA THR A 113 7.21 14.28 -23.60
C THR A 113 5.74 14.70 -23.74
N SER A 114 5.15 14.56 -24.93
CA SER A 114 3.73 14.82 -25.17
C SER A 114 2.81 13.91 -24.36
N LYS A 115 3.16 12.63 -24.20
CA LYS A 115 2.42 11.69 -23.33
C LYS A 115 2.49 12.09 -21.85
N ILE A 116 3.67 12.51 -21.36
CA ILE A 116 3.85 13.01 -20.00
C ILE A 116 3.01 14.28 -19.78
N ILE A 117 3.09 15.25 -20.69
CA ILE A 117 2.33 16.51 -20.62
C ILE A 117 0.82 16.23 -20.64
N CYS A 118 0.35 15.34 -21.51
CA CYS A 118 -1.07 14.95 -21.59
C CYS A 118 -1.57 14.36 -20.27
N PHE A 119 -0.79 13.46 -19.66
CA PHE A 119 -1.11 12.85 -18.38
C PHE A 119 -1.19 13.88 -17.24
N VAL A 120 -0.28 14.86 -17.22
CA VAL A 120 -0.29 15.98 -16.26
C VAL A 120 -1.53 16.89 -16.49
N ARG A 121 -1.84 17.23 -17.74
CA ARG A 121 -2.92 18.17 -18.11
C ARG A 121 -4.33 17.61 -17.85
N LEU A 122 -4.56 16.32 -18.08
CA LEU A 122 -5.81 15.64 -17.75
C LEU A 122 -6.15 15.72 -16.24
N LYS A 123 -5.13 15.73 -15.37
CA LYS A 123 -5.33 15.88 -13.92
C LYS A 123 -5.73 17.30 -13.53
N TRP A 124 -5.15 18.33 -14.15
CA TRP A 124 -5.54 19.73 -13.92
C TRP A 124 -7.01 20.00 -14.25
N ARG A 125 -7.54 19.36 -15.30
CA ARG A 125 -8.97 19.42 -15.63
C ARG A 125 -9.86 18.75 -14.58
N LYS A 126 -9.46 17.59 -14.04
CA LYS A 126 -10.20 16.90 -12.97
C LYS A 126 -10.17 17.63 -11.62
N LEU A 127 -9.09 18.35 -11.31
CA LEU A 127 -8.96 19.12 -10.06
C LEU A 127 -9.73 20.45 -10.09
N LYS A 128 -9.91 21.06 -11.27
CA LYS A 128 -10.69 22.31 -11.44
C LYS A 128 -12.21 22.09 -11.62
N SER A 129 -12.64 20.83 -11.70
CA SER A 129 -14.05 20.47 -11.90
C SER A 129 -14.73 19.96 -10.62
N LYS A 130 -14.11 20.21 -9.46
CA LYS A 130 -14.64 19.97 -8.12
C LYS A 130 -14.73 21.30 -7.40
#